data_AF-A0A8J4XRL1-F1
#
_entry.id   AF-A0A8J4XRL1-F1
#
_cell.length_a   1.000
_cell.length_b   1.000
_cell.length_c   1.000
_cell.angle_alpha   90.00
_cell.angle_beta   90.00
_cell.angle_gamma   90.00
#
_symmetry.space_group_name_H-M   'P 1'
#
loop_
_entity.id
_entity.type
_entity.pdbx_description
1 polymer ?
#
loop_
_entity_poly.entity_id
_entity_poly.type
_entity_poly.pdbx_seq_one_letter_code
_entity_poly.pdbx_strand_id
1 'polypeptide(L)'
;MFQHMSEGGFVVKRSERTFNCVPTDQALEQSINREAKRQGGVIGYTLGKRSLSSLAADPPQKPGIRRTIKEMCTPTKSKNTHELGHARVTKDQNDVKVIKEYIKEQCQDPFDLESVATSLVNITSGQVASEEVEESMKGVPQKGREMFNQFTRKAWGRKEEEFLGSNPQDSSQNVFLFMRKCLSSDRKGR
;
A
#
# COMPACT_ATOMS: atom_id res chain seq x y z
N MET A 1 -26.09 -9.71 6.71
CA MET A 1 -24.74 -10.30 6.60
C MET A 1 -24.02 -9.84 5.34
N PHE A 2 -24.60 -10.03 4.14
CA PHE A 2 -24.01 -9.55 2.88
C PHE A 2 -23.75 -8.04 2.88
N GLN A 3 -24.75 -7.24 3.26
CA GLN A 3 -24.63 -5.78 3.36
C GLN A 3 -23.47 -5.32 4.26
N HIS A 4 -23.30 -5.95 5.42
CA HIS A 4 -22.20 -5.65 6.35
C HIS A 4 -20.82 -5.97 5.76
N MET A 5 -20.72 -7.06 4.98
CA MET A 5 -19.48 -7.40 4.28
C MET A 5 -19.19 -6.41 3.14
N SER A 6 -20.21 -5.99 2.39
CA SER A 6 -20.09 -4.97 1.34
C SER A 6 -19.66 -3.60 1.88
N GLU A 7 -20.02 -3.29 3.14
CA GLU A 7 -19.63 -2.08 3.86
C GLU A 7 -18.25 -2.18 4.53
N GLY A 8 -17.51 -3.29 4.33
CA GLY A 8 -16.16 -3.47 4.88
C GLY A 8 -16.10 -4.19 6.23
N GLY A 9 -17.16 -4.87 6.67
CA GLY A 9 -17.22 -5.66 7.91
C GLY A 9 -16.31 -6.91 7.95
N PHE A 10 -15.45 -7.11 6.94
CA PHE A 10 -14.47 -8.18 6.87
C PHE A 10 -13.06 -7.76 7.33
N VAL A 11 -12.87 -6.50 7.74
CA VAL A 11 -11.60 -5.99 8.26
C VAL A 11 -11.73 -5.53 9.71
N VAL A 12 -10.66 -5.71 10.49
CA VAL A 12 -10.56 -5.26 11.88
C VAL A 12 -9.38 -4.30 12.05
N LYS A 13 -9.53 -3.32 12.94
CA LYS A 13 -8.45 -2.41 13.34
C LYS A 13 -7.80 -2.87 14.63
N ARG A 14 -6.47 -2.84 14.67
CA ARG A 14 -5.67 -3.28 15.83
C ARG A 14 -5.18 -2.15 16.73
N SER A 15 -5.29 -0.91 16.27
CA SER A 15 -4.98 0.31 17.01
C SER A 15 -5.85 1.47 16.52
N GLU A 16 -5.76 2.62 17.16
CA GLU A 16 -6.52 3.81 16.79
C GLU A 16 -5.96 4.54 15.56
N ARG A 17 -4.88 4.04 14.94
CA ARG A 17 -4.24 4.66 13.77
C ARG A 17 -5.08 4.48 12.50
N THR A 18 -4.94 5.41 11.57
CA THR A 18 -5.77 5.54 10.36
C THR A 18 -5.57 4.44 9.31
N PHE A 19 -4.36 3.87 9.19
CA PHE A 19 -4.00 2.85 8.19
C PHE A 19 -3.51 1.56 8.82
N ASN A 20 -4.42 0.76 9.39
CA ASN A 20 -4.07 -0.47 10.11
C ASN A 20 -5.15 -1.57 10.04
N CYS A 21 -6.10 -1.45 9.10
CA CYS A 21 -7.12 -2.46 8.88
C CYS A 21 -6.48 -3.74 8.35
N VAL A 22 -6.84 -4.88 8.94
CA VAL A 22 -6.37 -6.21 8.52
C VAL A 22 -7.58 -7.11 8.32
N PRO A 23 -7.61 -7.98 7.29
CA PRO A 23 -8.69 -8.96 7.16
C PRO A 23 -8.90 -9.77 8.45
N THR A 24 -10.15 -10.05 8.79
CA THR A 24 -10.52 -10.72 10.05
C THR A 24 -9.80 -12.05 10.24
N ASP A 25 -9.66 -12.86 9.18
CA ASP A 25 -8.93 -14.14 9.21
C ASP A 25 -7.45 -13.95 9.57
N GLN A 26 -6.79 -13.01 8.92
CA GLN A 26 -5.39 -12.68 9.20
C GLN A 26 -5.22 -12.10 10.62
N ALA A 27 -6.19 -11.33 11.12
CA ALA A 27 -6.16 -10.84 12.48
C ALA A 27 -6.31 -11.98 13.51
N LEU A 28 -7.18 -12.95 13.24
CA LEU A 28 -7.35 -14.16 14.05
C LEU A 28 -6.07 -14.99 14.07
N GLU A 29 -5.45 -15.18 12.90
CA GLU A 29 -4.21 -15.93 12.77
C GLU A 29 -3.06 -15.28 13.57
N GLN A 30 -2.93 -13.96 13.49
CA GLN A 30 -1.87 -13.20 14.16
C GLN A 30 -2.14 -12.92 15.65
N SER A 31 -3.32 -13.25 16.18
CA SER A 31 -3.69 -13.03 17.58
C SER A 31 -3.94 -14.34 18.31
N ILE A 32 -5.19 -14.83 18.27
CA ILE A 32 -5.67 -15.98 19.03
C ILE A 32 -4.91 -17.24 18.60
N ASN A 33 -4.81 -17.50 17.30
CA ASN A 33 -4.14 -18.70 16.81
C ASN A 33 -2.65 -18.67 17.09
N ARG A 34 -1.97 -17.54 16.87
CA ARG A 34 -0.54 -17.45 17.17
C ARG A 34 -0.23 -17.71 18.65
N GLU A 35 -1.09 -17.26 19.56
CA GLU A 35 -0.91 -17.48 21.00
C GLU A 35 -1.35 -18.88 21.44
N ALA A 36 -2.31 -19.49 20.76
CA ALA A 36 -2.79 -20.83 21.04
C ALA A 36 -1.92 -21.94 20.41
N LYS A 37 -1.35 -21.69 19.22
CA LYS A 37 -0.49 -22.62 18.48
C LYS A 37 0.86 -22.75 19.19
N ARG A 38 1.23 -23.97 19.55
CA ARG A 38 2.56 -24.29 20.12
C ARG A 38 3.55 -24.63 19.01
N GLN A 39 4.84 -24.37 19.28
CA GLN A 39 5.94 -24.79 18.40
C GLN A 39 5.90 -26.33 18.26
N GLY A 40 5.51 -26.82 17.08
CA GLY A 40 5.36 -28.26 16.79
C GLY A 40 3.96 -28.72 16.36
N GLY A 41 2.94 -27.86 16.38
CA GLY A 41 1.57 -28.28 15.99
C GLY A 41 1.00 -29.37 16.90
N VAL A 42 0.16 -30.27 16.37
CA VAL A 42 -0.37 -31.45 17.10
C VAL A 42 0.61 -32.63 17.02
N ILE A 43 1.92 -32.38 17.10
CA ILE A 43 2.93 -33.44 17.12
C ILE A 43 3.30 -33.71 18.57
N GLY A 44 3.02 -34.92 19.06
CA GLY A 44 3.37 -35.37 20.41
C GLY A 44 2.22 -35.43 21.43
N TYR A 45 0.96 -35.26 21.01
CA TYR A 45 -0.18 -35.55 21.88
C TYR A 45 -0.48 -37.04 21.90
N THR A 46 -0.31 -37.68 23.05
CA THR A 46 -0.80 -39.04 23.28
C THR A 46 -2.33 -39.03 23.28
N LEU A 47 -3.00 -39.99 22.64
CA LEU A 47 -4.48 -40.14 22.62
C LEU A 47 -5.12 -40.44 24.01
N GLY A 48 -4.39 -40.21 25.10
CA GLY A 48 -4.91 -40.36 26.45
C GLY A 48 -6.00 -39.34 26.74
N LYS A 49 -7.09 -39.78 27.37
CA LYS A 49 -8.26 -38.94 27.70
C LYS A 49 -7.90 -37.62 28.38
N ARG A 50 -6.90 -37.63 29.27
CA ARG A 50 -6.39 -36.42 29.96
C ARG A 50 -5.65 -35.45 29.04
N SER A 51 -4.92 -35.97 28.05
CA SER A 51 -4.19 -35.15 27.07
C SER A 51 -5.17 -34.50 26.09
N LEU A 52 -6.19 -35.24 25.66
CA LEU A 52 -7.27 -34.73 24.80
C LEU A 52 -8.14 -33.69 25.53
N SER A 53 -8.48 -33.91 26.80
CA SER A 53 -9.24 -32.92 27.59
C SER A 53 -8.42 -31.65 27.84
N SER A 54 -7.11 -31.78 28.12
CA SER A 54 -6.18 -30.65 28.19
C SER A 54 -6.11 -29.90 26.86
N LEU A 55 -6.02 -30.61 25.74
CA LEU A 55 -5.99 -30.01 24.40
C LEU A 55 -7.28 -29.23 24.07
N ALA A 56 -8.44 -29.70 24.54
CA ALA A 56 -9.71 -29.00 24.36
C ALA A 56 -9.87 -27.78 25.29
N ALA A 57 -9.36 -27.86 26.52
CA ALA A 57 -9.56 -26.83 27.55
C ALA A 57 -8.50 -25.71 27.54
N ASP A 58 -7.27 -26.02 27.15
CA ASP A 58 -6.12 -25.12 27.22
C ASP A 58 -6.10 -23.96 26.20
N PRO A 59 -6.51 -24.12 24.93
CA PRO A 59 -6.36 -23.10 23.90
C PRO A 59 -7.12 -21.79 24.14
N PRO A 60 -8.37 -21.76 24.66
CA PRO A 60 -9.10 -20.50 24.83
C PRO A 60 -8.68 -19.71 26.06
N GLN A 61 -8.14 -20.35 27.11
CA GLN A 61 -7.85 -19.68 28.40
C GLN A 61 -6.42 -19.12 28.49
N LYS A 62 -5.45 -19.80 27.89
CA LYS A 62 -4.03 -19.43 27.99
C LYS A 62 -3.64 -18.11 27.32
N PRO A 63 -4.24 -17.69 26.18
CA PRO A 63 -3.96 -16.39 25.56
C PRO A 63 -4.30 -15.22 26.49
N GLY A 64 -5.46 -15.27 27.16
CA GLY A 64 -5.90 -14.22 28.08
C GLY A 64 -4.93 -14.04 29.26
N ILE A 65 -4.59 -15.14 29.94
CA ILE A 65 -3.65 -15.11 31.08
C ILE A 65 -2.27 -14.59 30.65
N ARG A 66 -1.75 -15.05 29.50
CA ARG A 66 -0.46 -14.59 28.97
C ARG A 66 -0.49 -13.11 28.60
N ARG A 67 -1.59 -12.63 28.03
CA ARG A 67 -1.78 -11.19 27.74
C ARG A 67 -1.76 -10.38 29.03
N THR A 68 -2.51 -10.77 30.05
CA THR A 68 -2.54 -10.05 31.34
C THR A 68 -1.17 -10.03 32.02
N ILE A 69 -0.46 -11.17 32.06
CA ILE A 69 0.91 -11.21 32.61
C ILE A 69 1.85 -10.30 31.81
N LYS A 70 1.74 -10.29 30.48
CA LYS A 70 2.56 -9.43 29.63
C LYS A 70 2.28 -7.96 29.86
N GLU A 71 1.02 -7.57 30.00
CA GLU A 71 0.60 -6.20 30.33
C GLU A 71 1.13 -5.77 31.70
N MET A 72 1.09 -6.66 32.70
CA MET A 72 1.62 -6.37 34.04
C MET A 72 3.15 -6.30 34.09
N CYS A 73 3.85 -7.12 33.30
CA CYS A 73 5.30 -7.25 33.37
C CYS A 73 6.08 -6.41 32.34
N THR A 74 5.42 -5.82 31.33
CA THR A 74 6.10 -5.01 30.32
C THR A 74 5.67 -3.55 30.42
N PRO A 75 6.59 -2.60 30.66
CA PRO A 75 6.24 -1.19 30.58
C PRO A 75 5.74 -0.90 29.16
N THR A 76 4.63 -0.18 29.05
CA THR A 76 3.98 0.23 27.79
C THR A 76 4.89 1.14 26.99
N LYS A 77 5.93 0.57 26.37
CA LYS A 77 6.70 1.27 25.34
C LYS A 77 5.78 1.33 24.13
N SER A 78 5.40 2.54 23.73
CA SER A 78 4.76 2.76 22.45
C SER A 78 5.64 2.09 21.40
N LYS A 79 5.10 1.11 20.69
CA LYS A 79 5.83 0.47 19.61
C LYS A 79 5.88 1.49 18.48
N ASN A 80 6.90 2.33 18.49
CA ASN A 80 7.32 2.98 17.26
C ASN A 80 7.63 1.83 16.30
N THR A 81 6.98 1.84 15.14
CA THR A 81 7.20 0.88 14.08
C THR A 81 8.71 0.80 13.84
N HIS A 82 9.27 -0.40 13.65
CA HIS A 82 10.73 -0.57 13.46
C HIS A 82 11.31 0.42 12.44
N GLU A 83 10.55 0.68 11.37
CA GLU A 83 10.90 1.62 10.29
C GLU A 83 10.92 3.10 10.72
N LEU A 84 10.19 3.48 11.78
CA LEU A 84 10.18 4.84 12.35
C LEU A 84 11.08 4.94 13.59
N GLY A 85 11.90 3.91 13.85
CA GLY A 85 12.86 3.93 14.94
C GLY A 85 13.96 4.97 14.68
N HIS A 86 14.40 5.66 15.73
CA HIS A 86 15.46 6.68 15.64
C HIS A 86 16.71 6.14 14.93
N ALA A 87 17.10 4.89 15.19
CA ALA A 87 18.24 4.27 14.52
C ALA A 87 18.06 4.17 13.00
N ARG A 88 16.86 3.84 12.52
CA ARG A 88 16.57 3.75 11.08
C ARG A 88 16.57 5.12 10.43
N VAL A 89 15.92 6.10 11.06
CA VAL A 89 15.89 7.49 10.59
C VAL A 89 17.30 8.07 10.50
N THR A 90 18.14 7.89 11.53
CA THR A 90 19.53 8.36 11.52
C THR A 90 20.34 7.68 10.43
N LYS A 91 20.16 6.37 10.20
CA LYS A 91 20.84 5.66 9.12
C LYS A 91 20.44 6.21 7.76
N ASP A 92 19.14 6.33 7.49
CA ASP A 92 18.63 6.82 6.21
C ASP A 92 19.13 8.26 5.94
N GLN A 93 19.19 9.11 6.97
CA GLN A 93 19.77 10.45 6.87
C GLN A 93 21.27 10.42 6.51
N ASN A 94 22.04 9.54 7.13
CA ASN A 94 23.46 9.37 6.82
C ASN A 94 23.67 8.84 5.40
N ASP A 95 22.88 7.85 4.98
CA ASP A 95 22.97 7.28 3.63
C ASP A 95 22.66 8.34 2.57
N VAL A 96 21.62 9.15 2.78
CA VAL A 96 21.29 10.29 1.91
C VAL A 96 22.42 11.32 1.89
N LYS A 97 23.03 11.61 3.04
CA LYS A 97 24.15 12.55 3.14
C LYS A 97 25.35 12.08 2.32
N VAL A 98 25.73 10.81 2.43
CA VAL A 98 26.84 10.21 1.68
C VAL A 98 26.60 10.30 0.17
N ILE A 99 25.38 9.97 -0.28
CA ILE A 99 25.02 10.07 -1.71
C ILE A 99 25.13 11.52 -2.18
N LYS A 100 24.64 12.48 -1.39
CA LYS A 100 24.68 13.90 -1.73
C LYS A 100 26.11 14.43 -1.81
N GLU A 101 26.97 14.06 -0.87
CA GLU A 101 28.39 14.43 -0.87
C GLU A 101 29.10 13.83 -2.09
N TYR A 102 28.86 12.57 -2.41
CA TYR A 102 29.43 11.92 -3.59
C TYR A 102 29.04 12.62 -4.90
N ILE A 103 27.76 12.97 -5.07
CA ILE A 103 27.29 13.69 -6.28
C ILE A 103 27.95 15.07 -6.39
N LYS A 104 28.14 15.76 -5.27
CA LYS A 104 28.75 17.10 -5.27
C LYS A 104 30.25 17.11 -5.55
N GLU A 105 30.96 16.12 -5.02
CA GLU A 105 32.41 16.10 -5.05
C GLU A 105 32.98 15.31 -6.23
N GLN A 106 32.29 14.25 -6.66
CA GLN A 106 32.81 13.27 -7.62
C GLN A 106 32.04 13.24 -8.93
N CYS A 107 30.90 13.94 -9.02
CA CYS A 107 30.07 14.02 -10.20
C CYS A 107 29.87 15.48 -10.61
N GLN A 108 29.27 15.70 -11.78
CA GLN A 108 28.72 17.00 -12.14
C GLN A 108 27.44 17.22 -11.33
N ASP A 109 27.44 18.21 -10.43
CA ASP A 109 26.29 18.52 -9.57
C ASP A 109 25.10 18.97 -10.43
N PRO A 110 24.04 18.16 -10.57
CA PRO A 110 22.90 18.52 -11.41
C PRO A 110 22.04 19.64 -10.80
N PHE A 111 22.34 20.06 -9.57
CA PHE A 111 21.61 21.11 -8.85
C PHE A 111 22.35 22.44 -8.80
N ASP A 112 23.57 22.50 -9.34
CA ASP A 112 24.30 23.76 -9.46
C ASP A 112 23.78 24.55 -10.68
N LEU A 113 22.76 25.36 -10.45
CA LEU A 113 22.04 26.11 -11.49
C LEU A 113 22.88 27.18 -12.19
N GLU A 114 24.01 27.60 -11.59
CA GLU A 114 24.91 28.59 -12.20
C GLU A 114 25.92 27.95 -13.17
N SER A 115 26.23 26.66 -12.99
CA SER A 115 27.13 25.90 -13.87
C SER A 115 26.40 24.99 -14.87
N VAL A 116 25.06 25.08 -14.95
CA VAL A 116 24.25 24.25 -15.87
C VAL A 116 24.79 24.37 -17.28
N ALA A 117 25.42 23.29 -17.73
CA ALA A 117 25.90 23.17 -19.08
C ALA A 117 24.73 23.40 -20.04
N THR A 118 24.94 24.25 -21.05
CA THR A 118 24.00 24.46 -22.15
C THR A 118 23.77 23.20 -22.99
N SER A 119 24.56 22.15 -22.76
CA SER A 119 24.57 20.88 -23.47
C SER A 119 24.19 19.73 -22.53
N LEU A 120 23.68 18.62 -23.08
CA LEU A 120 23.32 17.44 -22.27
C LEU A 120 24.60 16.72 -21.78
N VAL A 121 24.87 16.75 -20.47
CA VAL A 121 26.08 16.15 -19.87
C VAL A 121 25.76 14.94 -19.00
N ASN A 122 26.61 13.91 -19.07
CA ASN A 122 26.54 12.77 -18.17
C ASN A 122 27.02 13.16 -16.76
N ILE A 123 26.16 12.99 -15.76
CA ILE A 123 26.41 13.34 -14.36
C ILE A 123 27.67 12.65 -13.81
N THR A 124 27.94 11.39 -14.15
CA THR A 124 29.05 10.63 -13.56
C THR A 124 30.37 10.80 -14.31
N SER A 125 30.34 10.81 -15.65
CA SER A 125 31.56 10.90 -16.46
C SER A 125 31.92 12.32 -16.92
N GLY A 126 31.00 13.28 -16.78
CA GLY A 126 31.15 14.64 -17.31
C GLY A 126 31.16 14.72 -18.85
N GLN A 127 30.87 13.62 -19.54
CA GLN A 127 30.87 13.59 -21.00
C GLN A 127 29.64 14.28 -21.57
N VAL A 128 29.86 15.12 -22.59
CA VAL A 128 28.80 15.78 -23.35
C VAL A 128 28.20 14.78 -24.34
N ALA A 129 26.87 14.70 -24.39
CA ALA A 129 26.16 13.88 -25.36
C ALA A 129 26.36 14.41 -26.79
N SER A 130 26.27 13.52 -27.77
CA SER A 130 26.24 13.94 -29.17
C SER A 130 24.97 14.73 -29.47
N GLU A 131 25.02 15.59 -30.49
CA GLU A 131 23.90 16.43 -30.90
C GLU A 131 22.64 15.61 -31.23
N GLU A 132 22.80 14.46 -31.89
CA GLU A 132 21.71 13.51 -32.18
C GLU A 132 21.01 13.00 -30.91
N VAL A 133 21.79 12.68 -29.86
CA VAL A 133 21.24 12.18 -28.59
C VAL A 133 20.55 13.32 -27.84
N GLU A 134 21.13 14.51 -27.86
CA GLU A 134 20.54 15.68 -27.24
C GLU A 134 19.19 16.06 -27.90
N GLU A 135 19.12 16.07 -29.22
CA GLU A 135 17.87 16.34 -29.96
C GLU A 135 16.81 15.26 -29.71
N SER A 136 17.21 13.99 -29.73
CA SER A 136 16.33 12.86 -29.41
C SER A 136 15.76 12.98 -27.98
N MET A 137 16.61 13.32 -27.01
CA MET A 137 16.22 13.49 -25.60
C MET A 137 15.30 14.70 -25.38
N LYS A 138 15.53 15.82 -26.09
CA LYS A 138 14.63 16.99 -26.09
C LYS A 138 13.21 16.63 -26.58
N GLY A 139 13.08 15.67 -27.49
CA GLY A 139 11.80 15.19 -28.00
C GLY A 139 11.04 14.21 -27.09
N VAL A 140 11.69 13.61 -26.08
CA VAL A 140 11.10 12.59 -25.21
C VAL A 140 9.83 13.06 -24.48
N PRO A 141 9.76 14.26 -23.87
CA PRO A 141 8.56 14.72 -23.18
C PRO A 141 7.34 14.81 -24.10
N GLN A 142 7.55 15.23 -25.36
CA GLN A 142 6.49 15.35 -26.35
C GLN A 142 6.01 13.98 -26.81
N LYS A 143 6.93 13.08 -27.15
CA LYS A 143 6.63 11.69 -27.50
C LYS A 143 5.93 10.93 -26.36
N GLY A 144 6.36 11.16 -25.12
CA GLY A 144 5.72 10.60 -23.93
C GLY A 144 4.27 11.08 -23.79
N ARG A 145 4.02 12.37 -24.03
CA ARG A 145 2.66 12.94 -24.02
C ARG A 145 1.78 12.36 -25.13
N GLU A 146 2.33 12.18 -26.32
CA GLU A 146 1.62 11.55 -27.45
C GLU A 146 1.25 10.09 -27.13
N MET A 147 2.20 9.30 -26.63
CA MET A 147 1.94 7.91 -26.24
C MET A 147 0.93 7.83 -25.09
N PHE A 148 1.03 8.70 -24.09
CA PHE A 148 0.06 8.78 -23.00
C PHE A 148 -1.35 9.11 -23.50
N ASN A 149 -1.48 10.09 -24.41
CA ASN A 149 -2.75 10.45 -25.03
C ASN A 149 -3.31 9.30 -25.87
N GLN A 150 -2.46 8.62 -26.64
CA GLN A 150 -2.85 7.46 -27.44
C GLN A 150 -3.35 6.31 -26.55
N PHE A 151 -2.62 6.02 -25.47
CA PHE A 151 -3.02 5.02 -24.47
C PHE A 151 -4.36 5.38 -23.84
N THR A 152 -4.51 6.62 -23.36
CA THR A 152 -5.76 7.10 -22.74
C THR A 152 -6.93 6.98 -23.70
N ARG A 153 -6.78 7.36 -24.97
CA ARG A 153 -7.83 7.18 -25.99
C ARG A 153 -8.17 5.71 -26.23
N LYS A 154 -7.17 4.84 -26.35
CA LYS A 154 -7.38 3.40 -26.61
C LYS A 154 -7.94 2.62 -25.42
N ALA A 155 -7.56 3.00 -24.20
CA ALA A 155 -7.95 2.33 -22.96
C ALA A 155 -9.27 2.88 -22.40
N TRP A 156 -9.51 4.18 -22.56
CA TRP A 156 -10.72 4.85 -22.05
C TRP A 156 -11.83 4.97 -23.10
N GLY A 157 -11.50 5.19 -24.38
CA GLY A 157 -12.47 5.21 -25.47
C GLY A 157 -13.14 3.85 -25.71
N ARG A 158 -12.43 2.73 -25.42
CA ARG A 158 -13.01 1.38 -25.49
C ARG A 158 -14.09 1.12 -24.43
N LYS A 159 -13.96 1.73 -23.24
CA LYS A 159 -14.95 1.55 -22.18
C LYS A 159 -16.29 2.22 -22.48
N GLU A 160 -16.29 3.28 -23.30
CA GLU A 160 -17.52 3.98 -23.70
C GLU A 160 -18.26 3.22 -24.80
N GLU A 161 -17.54 2.66 -25.78
CA GLU A 161 -18.13 1.82 -26.83
C GLU A 161 -18.58 0.44 -26.33
N GLU A 162 -17.87 -0.20 -25.40
CA GLU A 162 -18.33 -1.47 -24.77
C GLU A 162 -19.54 -1.26 -23.86
N PHE A 163 -19.64 -0.09 -23.20
CA PHE A 163 -20.79 0.26 -22.37
C PHE A 163 -22.05 0.58 -23.19
N LEU A 164 -21.88 1.20 -24.37
CA LEU A 164 -22.99 1.51 -25.29
C LEU A 164 -23.34 0.36 -26.25
N GLY A 165 -22.38 -0.51 -26.58
CA GLY A 165 -22.56 -1.63 -27.52
C GLY A 165 -23.19 -2.88 -26.90
N SER A 166 -23.30 -2.96 -25.58
CA SER A 166 -23.80 -4.13 -24.86
C SER A 166 -25.30 -4.10 -24.53
N ASN A 167 -26.05 -3.09 -24.98
CA ASN A 167 -27.49 -3.03 -24.73
C ASN A 167 -28.30 -2.79 -26.02
N PRO A 168 -28.62 -3.85 -26.80
CA PRO A 168 -29.70 -3.75 -27.76
C PRO A 168 -31.01 -3.68 -26.95
N GLN A 169 -31.72 -2.56 -27.04
CA GLN A 169 -33.00 -2.27 -26.40
C GLN A 169 -32.94 -1.80 -24.94
N ASP A 170 -32.44 -0.58 -24.70
CA ASP A 170 -33.25 0.30 -23.86
C ASP A 170 -33.07 1.77 -24.23
N SER A 171 -34.19 2.44 -24.41
CA SER A 171 -34.30 3.79 -24.92
C SER A 171 -33.47 4.79 -24.11
N SER A 172 -32.82 5.72 -24.81
CA SER A 172 -31.98 6.81 -24.30
C SER A 172 -32.66 7.72 -23.25
N GLN A 173 -33.95 7.51 -22.99
CA GLN A 173 -34.75 8.24 -22.01
C GLN A 173 -34.51 7.76 -20.57
N ASN A 174 -34.15 6.49 -20.35
CA ASN A 174 -33.99 5.94 -19.00
C ASN A 174 -32.66 6.36 -18.32
N VAL A 175 -31.57 6.51 -19.09
CA VAL A 175 -30.25 6.87 -18.54
C VAL A 175 -30.23 8.31 -18.00
N PHE A 176 -30.86 9.24 -18.72
CA PHE A 176 -30.99 10.63 -18.25
C PHE A 176 -31.92 10.75 -17.03
N LEU A 177 -32.95 9.91 -16.92
CA LEU A 177 -33.82 9.87 -15.75
C LEU A 177 -33.09 9.34 -14.50
N PHE A 178 -32.24 8.32 -14.67
CA PHE A 178 -31.44 7.73 -13.59
C PHE A 178 -30.39 8.72 -13.06
N MET A 179 -29.64 9.38 -13.95
CA MET A 179 -28.65 10.38 -13.56
C MET A 179 -29.28 11.59 -12.84
N ARG A 180 -30.46 12.04 -13.28
CA ARG A 180 -31.17 13.15 -12.63
C ARG A 180 -31.64 12.80 -11.21
N LYS A 181 -32.01 11.54 -10.96
CA LYS A 181 -32.42 11.04 -9.64
C LYS A 181 -31.23 10.91 -8.68
N CYS A 182 -30.07 10.49 -9.16
CA CYS A 182 -28.84 10.46 -8.38
C CYS A 182 -28.37 11.87 -7.98
N LEU A 183 -28.44 12.84 -8.91
CA LEU A 183 -28.03 14.22 -8.64
C LEU A 183 -29.03 15.02 -7.79
N SER A 184 -30.32 14.64 -7.76
CA SER A 184 -31.32 15.32 -6.92
C SER A 184 -31.36 14.82 -5.47
N SER A 185 -30.85 13.61 -5.22
CA SER A 185 -30.90 12.98 -3.89
C SER A 185 -29.88 13.56 -2.91
N ASP A 186 -28.87 14.27 -3.42
CA ASP A 186 -27.78 14.88 -2.63
C ASP A 186 -28.14 16.27 -2.06
N ARG A 187 -29.38 16.76 -2.29
CA ARG A 187 -29.84 18.07 -1.78
C ARG A 187 -30.82 18.00 -0.60
N LYS A 188 -31.13 16.81 -0.08
CA LYS A 188 -31.95 16.64 1.14
C LYS A 188 -31.17 15.90 2.21
N GLY A 189 -30.19 16.61 2.78
CA GLY A 189 -29.38 16.17 3.92
C GLY A 189 -28.68 17.37 4.55
N ARG A 190 -29.47 18.40 4.88
CA ARG A 190 -29.14 19.42 5.88
C ARG A 190 -29.83 19.03 7.18
#